data_AF-R5B925-F1
#
_entry.id   AF-R5B925-F1
#
_cell.length_a   1.000
_cell.length_b   1.000
_cell.length_c   1.000
_cell.angle_alpha   90.00
_cell.angle_beta   90.00
_cell.angle_gamma   90.00
#
_symmetry.space_group_name_H-M   'P 1'
#
loop_
_entity.id
_entity.type
_entity.pdbx_description
1 polymer ?
#
loop_
_entity_poly.entity_id
_entity_poly.type
_entity_poly.pdbx_seq_one_letter_code
_entity_poly.pdbx_strand_id
1 'polypeptide(L)'
;MFAKVSNKFWNATKKRYICGVNRTKHIATLWAAAIILTAGAVVGLWLWLRPAPANSPMVDKFPIKGIDLSAHNGEIDFNKVRDAGYEFVYLKATEGVDFKDARFERNAVSARRAGLKVGAYHFFRFDTPAYMQALNLAQSVRMQPLDLPLVIDIEQWTNPSGHSADSVLRHAAQMAHTLEKQGYKVMFYTNKQGQARWVRRELRNYPLWICSLSDLSNPEDYAVWQYNHSGSVAGINGHVDMNVFCGTKSDWKDWLLQNKKQQ
;
A
#
# COMPACT_ATOMS: atom_id res chain seq x y z
N MET A 1 74.06 -11.02 -45.70
CA MET A 1 73.46 -12.16 -44.96
C MET A 1 72.89 -11.78 -43.57
N PHE A 2 72.75 -10.49 -43.21
CA PHE A 2 72.36 -10.07 -41.85
C PHE A 2 70.90 -9.65 -41.64
N ALA A 3 70.07 -9.52 -42.69
CA ALA A 3 68.70 -9.03 -42.57
C ALA A 3 67.62 -10.11 -42.27
N LYS A 4 67.94 -11.41 -42.41
CA LYS A 4 66.94 -12.50 -42.25
C LYS A 4 66.82 -13.07 -40.84
N VAL A 5 67.80 -12.82 -39.94
CA VAL A 5 67.80 -13.39 -38.58
C VAL A 5 67.01 -12.50 -37.59
N SER A 6 66.96 -11.18 -37.78
CA SER A 6 66.25 -10.27 -36.86
C SER A 6 64.72 -10.43 -36.91
N ASN A 7 64.17 -10.73 -38.09
CA ASN A 7 62.73 -10.77 -38.31
C ASN A 7 62.05 -12.00 -37.67
N LYS A 8 62.78 -13.10 -37.47
CA LYS A 8 62.25 -14.34 -36.84
C LYS A 8 62.22 -14.23 -35.31
N PHE A 9 63.23 -13.59 -34.71
CA PHE A 9 63.26 -13.30 -33.27
C PHE A 9 62.22 -12.26 -32.87
N TRP A 10 62.03 -11.20 -33.67
CA TRP A 10 61.06 -10.14 -33.39
C TRP A 10 59.59 -10.63 -33.47
N ASN A 11 59.28 -11.56 -34.37
CA ASN A 11 57.94 -12.14 -34.49
C ASN A 11 57.63 -13.14 -33.35
N ALA A 12 58.62 -13.89 -32.86
CA ALA A 12 58.43 -14.83 -31.75
C ALA A 12 58.17 -14.11 -30.41
N THR A 13 58.90 -13.02 -30.13
CA THR A 13 58.70 -12.20 -28.93
C THR A 13 57.37 -11.45 -28.97
N LYS A 14 56.98 -10.88 -30.12
CA LYS A 14 55.68 -10.21 -30.30
C LYS A 14 54.50 -11.16 -30.08
N LYS A 15 54.58 -12.40 -30.60
CA LYS A 15 53.53 -13.42 -30.41
C LYS A 15 53.42 -13.88 -28.94
N ARG A 16 54.54 -14.01 -28.23
CA ARG A 16 54.57 -14.34 -26.79
C ARG A 16 54.03 -13.20 -25.93
N TYR A 17 54.33 -11.95 -26.29
CA TYR A 17 53.82 -10.75 -25.62
C TYR A 17 52.30 -10.59 -25.82
N ILE A 18 51.80 -10.74 -27.05
CA ILE A 18 50.35 -10.70 -27.36
C ILE A 18 49.59 -11.83 -26.65
N CYS A 19 50.15 -13.04 -26.61
CA CYS A 19 49.56 -14.16 -25.89
C CYS A 19 49.52 -13.92 -24.36
N GLY A 20 50.57 -13.31 -23.79
CA GLY A 20 50.61 -12.91 -22.39
C GLY A 20 49.58 -11.82 -22.05
N VAL A 21 49.46 -10.80 -22.90
CA VAL A 21 48.47 -9.71 -22.77
C VAL A 21 47.03 -10.21 -22.91
N ASN A 22 46.76 -11.16 -23.82
CA ASN A 22 45.43 -11.75 -23.92
C ASN A 22 45.12 -12.64 -22.71
N ARG A 23 46.10 -13.39 -22.19
CA ARG A 23 45.92 -14.22 -20.98
C ARG A 23 45.63 -13.36 -19.74
N THR A 24 46.34 -12.24 -19.56
CA THR A 24 46.06 -11.31 -18.45
C THR A 24 44.72 -10.62 -18.58
N LYS A 25 44.29 -10.24 -19.79
CA LYS A 25 42.94 -9.71 -20.05
C LYS A 25 41.85 -10.74 -19.72
N HIS A 26 42.02 -12.00 -20.14
CA HIS A 26 41.08 -13.08 -19.83
C HIS A 26 40.99 -13.38 -18.34
N ILE A 27 42.14 -13.40 -17.64
CA ILE A 27 42.17 -13.55 -16.18
C ILE A 27 41.48 -12.35 -15.50
N ALA A 28 41.74 -11.11 -15.94
CA ALA A 28 41.08 -9.92 -15.41
C ALA A 28 39.55 -9.94 -15.62
N THR A 29 39.06 -10.41 -16.77
CA THR A 29 37.61 -10.57 -17.00
C THR A 29 36.98 -11.65 -16.13
N LEU A 30 37.68 -12.75 -15.85
CA LEU A 30 37.18 -13.80 -14.94
C LEU A 30 37.12 -13.31 -13.49
N TRP A 31 38.11 -12.53 -13.05
CA TRP A 31 38.09 -11.88 -11.73
C TRP A 31 36.97 -10.84 -11.62
N ALA A 32 36.76 -10.02 -12.66
CA ALA A 32 35.67 -9.06 -12.68
C ALA A 32 34.29 -9.75 -12.60
N ALA A 33 34.09 -10.84 -13.35
CA ALA A 33 32.85 -11.61 -13.29
C ALA A 33 32.63 -12.27 -11.92
N ALA A 34 33.68 -12.82 -11.30
CA ALA A 34 33.62 -13.39 -9.96
C ALA A 34 33.28 -12.33 -8.90
N ILE A 35 33.85 -11.13 -9.00
CA ILE A 35 33.55 -10.00 -8.10
C ILE A 35 32.09 -9.54 -8.25
N ILE A 36 31.56 -9.49 -9.47
CA ILE A 36 30.16 -9.11 -9.71
C ILE A 36 29.21 -10.17 -9.12
N LEU A 37 29.51 -11.46 -9.29
CA LEU A 37 28.70 -12.55 -8.74
C LEU A 37 28.72 -12.57 -7.21
N THR A 38 29.88 -12.36 -6.59
CA THR A 38 29.99 -12.29 -5.13
C THR A 38 29.34 -11.03 -4.57
N ALA A 39 29.52 -9.87 -5.21
CA ALA A 39 28.83 -8.65 -4.83
C ALA A 39 27.30 -8.80 -4.93
N GLY A 40 26.80 -9.43 -6.00
CA GLY A 40 25.37 -9.74 -6.17
C GLY A 40 24.86 -10.70 -5.09
N ALA A 41 25.60 -11.75 -4.75
CA ALA A 41 25.25 -12.68 -3.68
C ALA A 41 25.27 -12.01 -2.29
N VAL A 42 26.24 -11.13 -2.03
CA VAL A 42 26.33 -10.35 -0.77
C VAL A 42 25.19 -9.35 -0.67
N VAL A 43 24.84 -8.63 -1.74
CA VAL A 43 23.69 -7.72 -1.76
C VAL A 43 22.39 -8.51 -1.61
N GLY A 44 22.23 -9.64 -2.30
CA GLY A 44 21.07 -10.51 -2.16
C GLY A 44 20.92 -11.08 -0.75
N LEU A 45 22.02 -11.52 -0.13
CA LEU A 45 22.05 -12.00 1.24
C LEU A 45 21.77 -10.87 2.24
N TRP A 46 22.31 -9.66 2.02
CA TRP A 46 22.03 -8.49 2.84
C TRP A 46 20.56 -8.07 2.74
N LEU A 47 19.95 -8.11 1.54
CA LEU A 47 18.52 -7.86 1.34
C LEU A 47 17.62 -8.94 1.96
N TRP A 48 18.12 -10.18 2.08
CA TRP A 48 17.41 -11.30 2.70
C TRP A 48 17.55 -11.31 4.23
N LEU A 49 18.71 -10.91 4.75
CA LEU A 49 19.01 -10.86 6.18
C LEU A 49 18.63 -9.53 6.84
N ARG A 50 18.37 -8.46 6.08
CA ARG A 50 17.94 -7.20 6.67
C ARG A 50 16.64 -7.46 7.45
N PRO A 51 16.58 -7.10 8.74
CA PRO A 51 15.32 -7.16 9.46
C PRO A 51 14.28 -6.34 8.69
N ALA A 52 13.06 -6.86 8.58
CA ALA A 52 11.94 -6.05 8.15
C ALA A 52 11.96 -4.76 9.00
N PRO A 53 11.69 -3.58 8.40
CA PRO A 53 11.64 -2.35 9.17
C PRO A 53 10.73 -2.59 10.38
N ALA A 54 11.30 -2.54 11.58
CA ALA A 54 10.54 -2.73 12.79
C ALA A 54 9.46 -1.65 12.82
N ASN A 55 8.22 -2.06 13.03
CA ASN A 55 7.14 -1.11 13.19
C ASN A 55 7.47 -0.19 14.38
N SER A 56 6.99 1.04 14.33
CA SER A 56 7.17 1.96 15.45
C SER A 56 6.63 1.37 16.76
N PRO A 57 7.33 1.51 17.90
CA PRO A 57 6.81 1.15 19.22
C PRO A 57 5.47 1.82 19.55
N MET A 58 5.13 2.92 18.88
CA MET A 58 3.83 3.57 19.04
C MET A 58 2.68 2.73 18.47
N VAL A 59 2.92 1.93 17.41
CA VAL A 59 1.93 1.01 16.84
C VAL A 59 1.49 -0.02 17.89
N ASP A 60 2.42 -0.50 18.72
CA ASP A 60 2.15 -1.52 19.74
C ASP A 60 1.20 -1.03 20.85
N LYS A 61 0.98 0.28 20.97
CA LYS A 61 -0.02 0.86 21.88
C LYS A 61 -1.46 0.59 21.42
N PHE A 62 -1.66 0.27 20.14
CA PHE A 62 -2.98 0.07 19.54
C PHE A 62 -3.27 -1.42 19.33
N PRO A 63 -4.13 -2.03 20.16
CA PRO A 63 -4.29 -3.48 20.19
C PRO A 63 -5.09 -4.05 19.01
N ILE A 64 -5.72 -3.20 18.21
CA ILE A 64 -6.60 -3.60 17.11
C ILE A 64 -5.89 -3.38 15.78
N LYS A 65 -5.36 -4.46 15.22
CA LYS A 65 -4.67 -4.47 13.93
C LYS A 65 -5.65 -4.69 12.79
N GLY A 66 -5.37 -4.06 11.66
CA GLY A 66 -6.08 -4.30 10.41
C GLY A 66 -5.18 -4.14 9.20
N ILE A 67 -5.76 -4.36 8.03
CA ILE A 67 -5.11 -4.25 6.73
C ILE A 67 -6.06 -3.58 5.75
N ASP A 68 -5.53 -3.11 4.63
CA ASP A 68 -6.34 -2.71 3.50
C ASP A 68 -5.85 -3.35 2.20
N LEU A 69 -6.80 -3.77 1.36
CA LEU A 69 -6.54 -4.64 0.21
C LEU A 69 -7.39 -4.25 -0.99
N SER A 70 -6.92 -4.64 -2.17
CA SER A 70 -7.62 -4.51 -3.44
C SER A 70 -7.41 -5.77 -4.28
N ALA A 71 -7.91 -5.78 -5.52
CA ALA A 71 -7.62 -6.83 -6.49
C ALA A 71 -6.12 -7.03 -6.76
N HIS A 72 -5.26 -6.03 -6.48
CA HIS A 72 -3.81 -6.16 -6.63
C HIS A 72 -3.18 -7.18 -5.68
N ASN A 73 -3.83 -7.49 -4.55
CA ASN A 73 -3.32 -8.46 -3.58
C ASN A 73 -3.64 -9.92 -3.96
N GLY A 74 -4.35 -10.14 -5.08
CA GLY A 74 -4.61 -11.48 -5.62
C GLY A 74 -5.59 -12.31 -4.79
N GLU A 75 -5.33 -13.61 -4.68
CA GLU A 75 -6.09 -14.53 -3.83
C GLU A 75 -5.61 -14.43 -2.37
N ILE A 76 -6.56 -14.39 -1.44
CA ILE A 76 -6.29 -14.15 -0.02
C ILE A 76 -6.92 -15.27 0.81
N ASP A 77 -6.13 -15.86 1.70
CA ASP A 77 -6.62 -16.77 2.74
C ASP A 77 -6.95 -15.96 4.01
N PHE A 78 -8.20 -15.52 4.13
CA PHE A 78 -8.62 -14.68 5.25
C PHE A 78 -8.64 -15.41 6.61
N ASN A 79 -8.67 -16.75 6.64
CA ASN A 79 -8.55 -17.48 7.90
C ASN A 79 -7.13 -17.30 8.46
N LYS A 80 -6.10 -17.43 7.60
CA LYS A 80 -4.71 -17.15 8.01
C LYS A 80 -4.50 -15.70 8.43
N VAL A 81 -5.18 -14.76 7.77
CA VAL A 81 -5.18 -13.34 8.19
C VAL A 81 -5.78 -13.20 9.59
N ARG A 82 -6.93 -13.82 9.86
CA ARG A 82 -7.54 -13.80 11.20
C ARG A 82 -6.64 -14.44 12.26
N ASP A 83 -6.05 -15.59 11.95
CA ASP A 83 -5.15 -16.34 12.83
C ASP A 83 -3.86 -15.57 13.14
N ALA A 84 -3.39 -14.72 12.21
CA ALA A 84 -2.29 -13.79 12.44
C ALA A 84 -2.66 -12.60 13.35
N GLY A 85 -3.89 -12.56 13.85
CA GLY A 85 -4.38 -11.59 14.84
C GLY A 85 -4.82 -10.25 14.26
N TYR A 86 -5.19 -10.21 12.98
CA TYR A 86 -5.87 -9.05 12.41
C TYR A 86 -7.37 -9.11 12.73
N GLU A 87 -7.96 -7.96 13.02
CA GLU A 87 -9.34 -7.83 13.47
C GLU A 87 -10.24 -7.17 12.42
N PHE A 88 -9.67 -6.37 11.51
CA PHE A 88 -10.43 -5.70 10.45
C PHE A 88 -9.69 -5.64 9.11
N VAL A 89 -10.48 -5.45 8.05
CA VAL A 89 -9.99 -5.18 6.70
C VAL A 89 -10.83 -4.12 6.00
N TYR A 90 -10.17 -3.15 5.37
CA TYR A 90 -10.78 -2.29 4.36
C TYR A 90 -10.51 -2.83 2.96
N LEU A 91 -11.55 -2.96 2.15
CA LEU A 91 -11.44 -3.50 0.79
C LEU A 91 -11.76 -2.42 -0.23
N LYS A 92 -10.95 -2.28 -1.28
CA LYS A 92 -11.30 -1.44 -2.42
C LYS A 92 -12.60 -1.96 -2.98
N ALA A 93 -13.61 -1.11 -3.07
CA ALA A 93 -14.87 -1.44 -3.73
C ALA A 93 -14.94 -0.83 -5.11
N THR A 94 -14.54 0.44 -5.23
CA THR A 94 -14.81 1.25 -6.41
C THR A 94 -13.77 2.35 -6.60
N GLU A 95 -13.74 2.92 -7.80
CA GLU A 95 -12.96 4.09 -8.16
C GLU A 95 -13.75 4.90 -9.18
N GLY A 96 -13.80 6.23 -9.01
CA GLY A 96 -14.50 7.10 -9.96
C GLY A 96 -15.96 6.68 -10.19
N VAL A 97 -16.45 6.84 -11.42
CA VAL A 97 -17.90 6.73 -11.69
C VAL A 97 -18.39 5.33 -12.00
N ASP A 98 -17.50 4.42 -12.41
CA ASP A 98 -17.90 3.13 -12.98
C ASP A 98 -16.96 1.96 -12.65
N PHE A 99 -15.70 2.21 -12.27
CA PHE A 99 -14.78 1.15 -11.91
C PHE A 99 -15.23 0.47 -10.62
N LYS A 100 -15.22 -0.87 -10.65
CA LYS A 100 -15.49 -1.76 -9.52
C LYS A 100 -14.32 -2.72 -9.36
N ASP A 101 -13.85 -2.86 -8.14
CA ASP A 101 -12.80 -3.81 -7.83
C ASP A 101 -13.34 -5.24 -8.01
N ALA A 102 -12.71 -6.01 -8.90
CA ALA A 102 -13.17 -7.34 -9.29
C ALA A 102 -13.13 -8.38 -8.15
N ARG A 103 -12.43 -8.08 -7.05
CA ARG A 103 -12.30 -8.97 -5.89
C ARG A 103 -13.14 -8.53 -4.70
N PHE A 104 -13.69 -7.31 -4.70
CA PHE A 104 -14.43 -6.74 -3.57
C PHE A 104 -15.46 -7.69 -2.97
N GLU A 105 -16.42 -8.16 -3.77
CA GLU A 105 -17.53 -8.98 -3.28
C GLU A 105 -17.05 -10.28 -2.63
N ARG A 106 -16.17 -11.01 -3.32
CA ARG A 106 -15.60 -12.27 -2.83
C ARG A 106 -14.80 -12.04 -1.56
N ASN A 107 -13.98 -10.98 -1.53
CA ASN A 107 -13.14 -10.66 -0.39
C ASN A 107 -14.00 -10.25 0.81
N ALA A 108 -15.06 -9.46 0.61
CA ALA A 108 -15.96 -9.05 1.68
C ALA A 108 -16.65 -10.26 2.33
N VAL A 109 -17.19 -11.17 1.53
CA VAL A 109 -17.82 -12.41 2.02
C VAL A 109 -16.81 -13.29 2.75
N SER A 110 -15.62 -13.48 2.18
CA SER A 110 -14.60 -14.39 2.73
C SER A 110 -13.97 -13.85 4.01
N ALA A 111 -13.66 -12.55 4.05
CA ALA A 111 -13.14 -11.88 5.24
C ALA A 111 -14.14 -11.93 6.40
N ARG A 112 -15.41 -11.62 6.12
CA ARG A 112 -16.48 -11.68 7.12
C ARG A 112 -16.67 -13.10 7.65
N ARG A 113 -16.62 -14.12 6.78
CA ARG A 113 -16.71 -15.53 7.18
C ARG A 113 -15.56 -15.96 8.08
N ALA A 114 -14.35 -15.45 7.83
CA ALA A 114 -13.19 -15.66 8.70
C ALA A 114 -13.26 -14.87 10.02
N GLY A 115 -14.30 -14.07 10.24
CA GLY A 115 -14.52 -13.31 11.47
C GLY A 115 -13.86 -11.93 11.51
N LEU A 116 -13.34 -11.42 10.39
CA LEU A 116 -12.84 -10.05 10.29
C LEU A 116 -14.01 -9.05 10.20
N LYS A 117 -13.80 -7.84 10.74
CA LYS A 117 -14.68 -6.69 10.52
C LYS A 117 -14.37 -6.06 9.16
N VAL A 118 -15.40 -5.92 8.33
CA VAL A 118 -15.22 -5.52 6.93
C VAL A 118 -15.68 -4.09 6.70
N GLY A 119 -14.80 -3.29 6.12
CA GLY A 119 -15.09 -1.97 5.56
C GLY A 119 -14.82 -1.94 4.06
N ALA A 120 -15.29 -0.89 3.40
CA ALA A 120 -15.10 -0.67 1.98
C ALA A 120 -14.58 0.74 1.71
N TYR A 121 -13.65 0.88 0.77
CA TYR A 121 -13.14 2.18 0.35
C TYR A 121 -13.39 2.45 -1.13
N HIS A 122 -13.49 3.74 -1.45
CA HIS A 122 -13.61 4.28 -2.78
C HIS A 122 -12.43 5.18 -3.09
N PHE A 123 -11.71 4.88 -4.17
CA PHE A 123 -10.67 5.77 -4.66
C PHE A 123 -11.29 6.98 -5.34
N PHE A 124 -11.12 8.16 -4.73
CA PHE A 124 -11.78 9.38 -5.17
C PHE A 124 -11.06 10.00 -6.38
N ARG A 125 -11.82 10.27 -7.45
CA ARG A 125 -11.34 10.89 -8.68
C ARG A 125 -11.68 12.39 -8.71
N PHE A 126 -10.68 13.26 -8.87
CA PHE A 126 -10.85 14.72 -8.79
C PHE A 126 -11.61 15.31 -9.99
N ASP A 127 -11.62 14.57 -11.09
CA ASP A 127 -12.11 14.93 -12.42
C ASP A 127 -13.49 14.36 -12.75
N THR A 128 -14.20 13.77 -11.78
CA THR A 128 -15.50 13.15 -12.02
C THR A 128 -16.59 13.60 -11.04
N PRO A 129 -17.89 13.55 -11.41
CA PRO A 129 -18.97 14.05 -10.56
C PRO A 129 -19.10 13.28 -9.24
N ALA A 130 -19.07 13.99 -8.11
CA ALA A 130 -19.17 13.42 -6.76
C ALA A 130 -20.40 12.52 -6.54
N TYR A 131 -21.55 12.92 -7.08
CA TYR A 131 -22.79 12.14 -6.99
C TYR A 131 -22.68 10.78 -7.70
N MET A 132 -22.02 10.74 -8.87
CA MET A 132 -21.83 9.49 -9.62
C MET A 132 -20.86 8.55 -8.90
N GLN A 133 -19.79 9.10 -8.30
CA GLN A 133 -18.88 8.33 -7.44
C GLN A 133 -19.61 7.74 -6.22
N ALA A 134 -20.49 8.51 -5.57
CA ALA A 134 -21.32 8.02 -4.46
C ALA A 134 -22.24 6.88 -4.90
N LEU A 135 -22.90 7.00 -6.06
CA LEU A 135 -23.76 5.96 -6.60
C LEU A 135 -22.97 4.68 -6.91
N ASN A 136 -21.79 4.80 -7.52
CA ASN A 136 -20.94 3.65 -7.82
C ASN A 136 -20.60 2.87 -6.55
N LEU A 137 -20.13 3.56 -5.51
CA LEU A 137 -19.80 2.94 -4.23
C LEU A 137 -21.04 2.32 -3.59
N ALA A 138 -22.12 3.09 -3.44
CA ALA A 138 -23.33 2.63 -2.76
C ALA A 138 -23.96 1.40 -3.43
N GLN A 139 -23.97 1.34 -4.76
CA GLN A 139 -24.45 0.18 -5.51
C GLN A 139 -23.56 -1.04 -5.31
N SER A 140 -22.24 -0.85 -5.28
CA SER A 140 -21.27 -1.94 -5.15
C SER A 140 -21.28 -2.58 -3.77
N VAL A 141 -21.58 -1.81 -2.72
CA VAL A 141 -21.63 -2.31 -1.34
C VAL A 141 -23.04 -2.74 -0.88
N ARG A 142 -24.09 -2.46 -1.67
CA ARG A 142 -25.50 -2.63 -1.24
C ARG A 142 -25.83 -4.03 -0.71
N MET A 143 -25.25 -5.07 -1.32
CA MET A 143 -25.52 -6.47 -0.96
C MET A 143 -24.56 -7.02 0.09
N GLN A 144 -23.58 -6.22 0.52
CA GLN A 144 -22.54 -6.65 1.45
C GLN A 144 -22.77 -6.04 2.83
N PRO A 145 -22.97 -6.85 3.88
CA PRO A 145 -23.02 -6.32 5.24
C PRO A 145 -21.63 -5.83 5.64
N LEU A 146 -21.49 -4.52 5.80
CA LEU A 146 -20.27 -3.88 6.30
C LEU A 146 -20.38 -3.62 7.80
N ASP A 147 -19.27 -3.77 8.52
CA ASP A 147 -19.16 -3.52 9.96
C ASP A 147 -18.52 -2.15 10.26
N LEU A 148 -17.94 -1.52 9.24
CA LEU A 148 -17.13 -0.31 9.31
C LEU A 148 -17.68 0.77 8.37
N PRO A 149 -17.37 2.07 8.60
CA PRO A 149 -17.83 3.14 7.72
C PRO A 149 -17.28 2.97 6.30
N LEU A 150 -17.94 3.58 5.32
CA LEU A 150 -17.39 3.72 3.97
C LEU A 150 -16.25 4.74 3.99
N VAL A 151 -15.16 4.42 3.30
CA VAL A 151 -14.01 5.30 3.20
C VAL A 151 -13.98 5.99 1.85
N ILE A 152 -13.84 7.31 1.86
CA ILE A 152 -13.47 8.08 0.67
C ILE A 152 -11.96 8.33 0.75
N ASP A 153 -11.22 7.66 -0.14
CA ASP A 153 -9.77 7.75 -0.26
C ASP A 153 -9.41 8.94 -1.15
N ILE A 154 -8.82 9.98 -0.55
CA ILE A 154 -8.39 11.19 -1.24
C ILE A 154 -6.87 11.21 -1.29
N GLU A 155 -6.33 10.92 -2.47
CA GLU A 155 -4.90 10.99 -2.72
C GLU A 155 -4.55 11.74 -4.01
N GLN A 156 -3.37 12.37 -4.00
CA GLN A 156 -2.90 13.13 -5.16
C GLN A 156 -2.33 12.22 -6.24
N TRP A 157 -1.77 11.08 -5.83
CA TRP A 157 -1.14 10.14 -6.73
C TRP A 157 -2.19 9.60 -7.71
N THR A 158 -1.84 9.49 -8.99
CA THR A 158 -2.74 9.12 -10.12
C THR A 158 -3.95 10.03 -10.39
N ASN A 159 -4.26 10.99 -9.53
CA ASN A 159 -5.26 12.03 -9.79
C ASN A 159 -4.68 13.19 -10.61
N PRO A 160 -5.49 13.86 -11.45
CA PRO A 160 -5.03 14.98 -12.26
C PRO A 160 -4.60 16.18 -11.40
N SER A 161 -3.63 16.93 -11.92
CA SER A 161 -3.26 18.24 -11.39
C SER A 161 -4.29 19.31 -11.79
N GLY A 162 -4.16 20.54 -11.27
CA GLY A 162 -5.03 21.65 -11.64
C GLY A 162 -6.36 21.74 -10.87
N HIS A 163 -6.66 20.76 -10.01
CA HIS A 163 -7.80 20.84 -9.09
C HIS A 163 -7.37 21.49 -7.77
N SER A 164 -8.03 22.59 -7.39
CA SER A 164 -7.76 23.25 -6.11
C SER A 164 -8.19 22.37 -4.94
N ALA A 165 -7.50 22.51 -3.80
CA ALA A 165 -7.85 21.78 -2.58
C ALA A 165 -9.32 22.01 -2.19
N ASP A 166 -9.79 23.25 -2.19
CA ASP A 166 -11.19 23.58 -1.87
C ASP A 166 -12.19 22.92 -2.82
N SER A 167 -11.86 22.77 -4.11
CA SER A 167 -12.74 22.08 -5.05
C SER A 167 -12.82 20.59 -4.75
N VAL A 168 -11.67 19.95 -4.48
CA VAL A 168 -11.61 18.53 -4.09
C VAL A 168 -12.44 18.30 -2.83
N LEU A 169 -12.31 19.18 -1.83
CA LEU A 169 -13.05 19.09 -0.57
C LEU A 169 -14.55 19.26 -0.71
N ARG A 170 -14.99 20.24 -1.47
CA ARG A 170 -16.43 20.41 -1.72
C ARG A 170 -17.02 19.18 -2.41
N HIS A 171 -16.33 18.61 -3.40
CA HIS A 171 -16.80 17.41 -4.08
C HIS A 171 -16.77 16.17 -3.17
N ALA A 172 -15.71 16.00 -2.38
CA ALA A 172 -15.61 14.91 -1.41
C ALA A 172 -16.71 15.00 -0.34
N ALA A 173 -17.00 16.20 0.18
CA ALA A 173 -18.10 16.43 1.12
C ALA A 173 -19.48 16.18 0.49
N GLN A 174 -19.67 16.54 -0.79
CA GLN A 174 -20.91 16.22 -1.53
C GLN A 174 -21.09 14.69 -1.70
N MET A 175 -20.01 13.97 -1.96
CA MET A 175 -20.03 12.51 -2.03
C MET A 175 -20.39 11.90 -0.66
N ALA A 176 -19.74 12.35 0.42
CA ALA A 176 -20.03 11.91 1.78
C ALA A 176 -21.50 12.14 2.15
N HIS A 177 -22.02 13.35 1.94
CA HIS A 177 -23.42 13.69 2.19
C HIS A 177 -24.39 12.80 1.40
N THR A 178 -24.04 12.44 0.16
CA THR A 178 -24.86 11.54 -0.65
C THR A 178 -24.89 10.12 -0.07
N LEU A 179 -23.76 9.61 0.42
CA LEU A 179 -23.68 8.31 1.08
C LEU A 179 -24.41 8.30 2.43
N GLU A 180 -24.29 9.38 3.21
CA GLU A 180 -24.97 9.54 4.49
C GLU A 180 -26.49 9.58 4.35
N LYS A 181 -26.99 10.23 3.29
CA LYS A 181 -28.42 10.18 2.93
C LYS A 181 -28.94 8.78 2.62
N GLN A 182 -28.05 7.84 2.29
CA GLN A 182 -28.39 6.43 2.06
C GLN A 182 -28.14 5.55 3.31
N GLY A 183 -27.88 6.19 4.45
CA GLY A 183 -27.71 5.54 5.75
C GLY A 183 -26.29 5.04 6.04
N TYR A 184 -25.31 5.32 5.17
CA TYR A 184 -23.93 4.93 5.42
C TYR A 184 -23.23 5.93 6.34
N LYS A 185 -22.38 5.43 7.24
CA LYS A 185 -21.37 6.26 7.90
C LYS A 185 -20.16 6.41 6.99
N VAL A 186 -19.49 7.55 7.04
CA VAL A 186 -18.37 7.89 6.16
C VAL A 186 -17.14 8.26 6.99
N MET A 187 -15.98 7.83 6.52
CA MET A 187 -14.64 8.20 7.00
C MET A 187 -13.81 8.67 5.79
N PHE A 188 -12.83 9.54 6.00
CA PHE A 188 -11.89 9.92 4.94
C PHE A 188 -10.55 9.26 5.14
N TYR A 189 -9.89 8.91 4.03
CA TYR A 189 -8.48 8.54 4.03
C TYR A 189 -7.63 9.58 3.28
N THR A 190 -6.44 9.85 3.80
CA THR A 190 -5.39 10.62 3.12
C THR A 190 -4.04 10.39 3.81
N ASN A 191 -2.94 10.76 3.16
CA ASN A 191 -1.63 10.89 3.80
C ASN A 191 -1.44 12.25 4.51
N LYS A 192 -0.33 12.43 5.25
CA LYS A 192 0.02 13.70 5.96
C LYS A 192 0.03 14.95 5.08
N GLN A 193 0.50 14.85 3.83
CA GLN A 193 0.51 15.99 2.91
C GLN A 193 -0.91 16.37 2.49
N GLY A 194 -1.73 15.36 2.17
CA GLY A 194 -3.13 15.57 1.87
C GLY A 194 -3.91 16.05 3.09
N GLN A 195 -3.63 15.59 4.30
CA GLN A 195 -4.23 16.11 5.54
C GLN A 195 -4.02 17.62 5.67
N ALA A 196 -2.78 18.09 5.51
CA ALA A 196 -2.48 19.53 5.59
C ALA A 196 -3.20 20.36 4.51
N ARG A 197 -3.44 19.76 3.34
CA ARG A 197 -4.10 20.40 2.19
C ARG A 197 -5.63 20.34 2.24
N TRP A 198 -6.18 19.24 2.72
CA TRP A 198 -7.57 18.83 2.50
C TRP A 198 -8.34 18.69 3.81
N VAL A 199 -7.72 18.24 4.90
CA VAL A 199 -8.45 18.07 6.16
C VAL A 199 -8.47 19.40 6.91
N ARG A 200 -9.16 20.39 6.33
CA ARG A 200 -9.49 21.66 6.99
C ARG A 200 -10.93 22.04 6.69
N ARG A 201 -11.63 22.49 7.74
CA ARG A 201 -13.03 22.95 7.78
C ARG A 201 -14.09 21.92 7.37
N GLU A 202 -14.26 21.60 6.09
CA GLU A 202 -15.42 20.84 5.59
C GLU A 202 -15.43 19.39 6.08
N LEU A 203 -14.25 18.77 6.23
CA LEU A 203 -14.11 17.36 6.62
C LEU A 203 -13.80 17.17 8.12
N ARG A 204 -13.74 18.25 8.91
CA ARG A 204 -13.30 18.20 10.32
C ARG A 204 -14.18 17.29 11.19
N ASN A 205 -15.45 17.15 10.85
CA ASN A 205 -16.41 16.37 11.63
C ASN A 205 -16.46 14.89 11.23
N TYR A 206 -15.68 14.49 10.23
CA TYR A 206 -15.57 13.10 9.82
C TYR A 206 -14.38 12.44 10.50
N PRO A 207 -14.48 11.14 10.86
CA PRO A 207 -13.33 10.36 11.25
C PRO A 207 -12.28 10.37 10.14
N LEU A 208 -11.01 10.26 10.56
CA LEU A 208 -9.88 10.29 9.64
C LEU A 208 -9.06 9.00 9.77
N TRP A 209 -8.81 8.36 8.63
CA TRP A 209 -7.81 7.34 8.44
C TRP A 209 -6.56 7.98 7.83
N ILE A 210 -5.50 8.11 8.63
CA ILE A 210 -4.26 8.76 8.21
C ILE A 210 -3.24 7.75 7.72
N CYS A 211 -2.61 8.03 6.58
CA CYS A 211 -1.38 7.37 6.17
C CYS A 211 -0.16 8.16 6.62
N SER A 212 0.69 7.51 7.44
CA SER A 212 1.95 8.06 7.92
C SER A 212 2.94 6.94 8.25
N LEU A 213 4.07 6.89 7.54
CA LEU A 213 5.16 5.94 7.82
C LEU A 213 6.06 6.37 8.99
N SER A 214 5.71 7.49 9.63
CA SER A 214 6.35 7.99 10.84
C SER A 214 5.34 8.14 11.96
N ASP A 215 5.82 8.30 13.18
CA ASP A 215 4.97 8.49 14.34
C ASP A 215 4.03 9.70 14.20
N LEU A 216 2.89 9.56 14.86
CA LEU A 216 1.87 10.59 15.00
C LEU A 216 2.09 11.27 16.34
N SER A 217 2.05 12.60 16.35
CA SER A 217 2.14 13.35 17.60
C SER A 217 0.89 13.16 18.48
N ASN A 218 -0.29 13.14 17.85
CA ASN A 218 -1.60 12.98 18.50
C ASN A 218 -2.38 11.85 17.80
N PRO A 219 -2.03 10.57 18.02
CA PRO A 219 -2.71 9.46 17.33
C PRO A 219 -4.22 9.38 17.63
N GLU A 220 -4.68 9.94 18.75
CA GLU A 220 -6.08 10.04 19.15
C GLU A 220 -6.94 10.96 18.27
N ASP A 221 -6.32 11.82 17.45
CA ASP A 221 -7.02 12.66 16.47
C ASP A 221 -7.53 11.85 15.25
N TYR A 222 -7.16 10.58 15.16
CA TYR A 222 -7.43 9.71 14.02
C TYR A 222 -8.24 8.49 14.47
N ALA A 223 -9.04 7.93 13.56
CA ALA A 223 -9.74 6.67 13.80
C ALA A 223 -8.86 5.47 13.41
N VAL A 224 -8.14 5.58 12.29
CA VAL A 224 -7.27 4.52 11.77
C VAL A 224 -5.94 5.13 11.34
N TRP A 225 -4.86 4.39 11.54
CA TRP A 225 -3.53 4.77 11.09
C TRP A 225 -2.93 3.68 10.20
N GLN A 226 -2.67 4.00 8.93
CA GLN A 226 -1.85 3.19 8.04
C GLN A 226 -0.37 3.54 8.26
N TYR A 227 0.41 2.58 8.74
CA TYR A 227 1.77 2.82 9.21
C TYR A 227 2.85 2.13 8.37
N ASN A 228 2.47 1.24 7.45
CA ASN A 228 3.42 0.49 6.62
C ASN A 228 2.76 0.01 5.31
N HIS A 229 3.43 0.19 4.18
CA HIS A 229 2.97 -0.25 2.85
C HIS A 229 3.57 -1.59 2.38
N SER A 230 4.44 -2.18 3.18
CA SER A 230 5.28 -3.32 2.81
C SER A 230 5.29 -4.38 3.92
N GLY A 231 4.16 -4.50 4.62
CA GLY A 231 3.94 -5.58 5.56
C GLY A 231 3.88 -6.93 4.87
N SER A 232 4.11 -7.99 5.64
CA SER A 232 3.94 -9.38 5.22
C SER A 232 2.94 -10.05 6.15
N VAL A 233 1.90 -10.65 5.57
CA VAL A 233 0.77 -11.24 6.30
C VAL A 233 0.55 -12.66 5.81
N ALA A 234 0.48 -13.62 6.73
CA ALA A 234 0.17 -14.99 6.39
C ALA A 234 -1.18 -15.06 5.65
N GLY A 235 -1.19 -15.75 4.50
CA GLY A 235 -2.37 -15.86 3.64
C GLY A 235 -2.45 -14.83 2.52
N ILE A 236 -1.51 -13.88 2.43
CA ILE A 236 -1.44 -12.89 1.35
C ILE A 236 -0.06 -12.96 0.70
N ASN A 237 -0.03 -13.01 -0.63
CA ASN A 237 1.21 -12.94 -1.39
C ASN A 237 1.56 -11.48 -1.70
N GLY A 238 2.81 -11.10 -1.45
CA GLY A 238 3.30 -9.75 -1.73
C GLY A 238 3.11 -8.79 -0.56
N HIS A 239 3.25 -7.50 -0.86
CA HIS A 239 3.19 -6.43 0.13
C HIS A 239 1.75 -6.15 0.57
N VAL A 240 1.59 -5.81 1.85
CA VAL A 240 0.32 -5.49 2.46
C VAL A 240 0.40 -4.16 3.19
N ASP A 241 -0.62 -3.33 3.00
CA ASP A 241 -0.83 -2.11 3.74
C ASP A 241 -1.36 -2.43 5.15
N MET A 242 -0.65 -1.94 6.16
CA MET A 242 -0.81 -2.32 7.56
C MET A 242 -1.40 -1.17 8.35
N ASN A 243 -2.43 -1.49 9.14
CA ASN A 243 -3.22 -0.52 9.86
C ASN A 243 -3.40 -0.87 11.34
N VAL A 244 -3.62 0.15 12.15
CA VAL A 244 -4.18 0.01 13.50
C VAL A 244 -5.38 0.94 13.65
N PHE A 245 -6.36 0.52 14.44
CA PHE A 245 -7.39 1.43 14.95
C PHE A 245 -6.81 2.20 16.14
N CYS A 246 -6.91 3.53 16.10
CA CYS A 246 -6.31 4.44 17.06
C CYS A 246 -7.14 4.58 18.35
N GLY A 247 -7.42 3.45 18.99
CA GLY A 247 -8.18 3.41 20.24
C GLY A 247 -7.96 2.12 21.01
N THR A 248 -8.57 2.04 22.19
CA THR A 248 -8.55 0.85 23.02
C THR A 248 -9.48 -0.24 22.48
N LYS A 249 -9.42 -1.43 23.08
CA LYS A 249 -10.41 -2.50 22.80
C LYS A 249 -11.84 -2.09 23.15
N SER A 250 -12.04 -1.17 24.08
CA SER A 250 -13.37 -0.65 24.42
C SER A 250 -13.86 0.29 23.32
N ASP A 251 -13.03 1.25 22.94
CA ASP A 251 -13.34 2.20 21.87
C ASP A 251 -13.66 1.47 20.56
N TRP A 252 -12.99 0.35 20.29
CA TRP A 252 -13.29 -0.49 19.13
C TRP A 252 -14.70 -1.10 19.15
N LYS A 253 -15.18 -1.53 20.33
CA LYS A 253 -16.55 -2.05 20.45
C LYS A 253 -17.56 -0.94 20.19
N ASP A 254 -17.34 0.24 20.75
CA ASP A 254 -18.20 1.40 20.56
C ASP A 254 -18.19 1.86 19.11
N TRP A 255 -17.01 1.88 18.48
CA TRP A 255 -16.82 2.18 17.06
C TRP A 255 -17.65 1.26 16.16
N LEU A 256 -17.63 -0.05 16.40
CA LEU A 256 -18.42 -1.02 15.63
C LEU A 256 -19.93 -0.82 15.81
N LEU A 257 -20.37 -0.45 17.02
CA LEU A 257 -21.79 -0.18 17.29
C LEU A 257 -22.28 1.09 16.57
N GLN A 258 -21.46 2.14 16.57
CA GLN A 258 -21.79 3.43 15.97
C GLN A 258 -21.78 3.41 14.43
N ASN A 259 -20.94 2.55 13.83
CA ASN A 259 -20.71 2.50 12.39
C ASN A 259 -21.43 1.37 11.66
N LYS A 260 -22.13 0.50 12.40
CA LYS A 260 -23.04 -0.45 11.77
C LYS A 260 -24.13 0.33 11.03
N LYS A 261 -24.31 0.05 9.74
CA LYS A 261 -25.42 0.64 8.97
C LYS A 261 -26.73 0.35 9.69
N GLN A 262 -27.47 1.40 10.03
CA GLN A 262 -28.82 1.26 10.59
C GLN A 262 -29.71 0.65 9.50
N GLN A 263 -30.37 -0.47 9.83
CA GLN A 263 -31.25 -1.20 8.91
C GLN A 263 -32.54 -0.42 8.65
#